data_AF-A0A235AC80-F1
#
_entry.id   AF-A0A235AC80-F1
#
_cell.length_a   1.000
_cell.length_b   1.000
_cell.length_c   1.000
_cell.angle_alpha   90.00
_cell.angle_beta   90.00
_cell.angle_gamma   90.00
#
_symmetry.space_group_name_H-M   'P 1'
#
loop_
_entity.id
_entity.type
_entity.pdbx_description
1 polymer ?
#
loop_
_entity_poly.entity_id
_entity_poly.type
_entity_poly.pdbx_seq_one_letter_code
_entity_poly.pdbx_strand_id
1 'polypeptide(L)'
;MMYTGHWDIYPSPGFDAARFIDDLPDKLGDGFVVDDLGVDTNFPLVSLVADAYGGAGIDVSAGSIDGADFVDIIAMSQCAQPPE
;
A
#
# COMPACT_ATOMS: atom_id res chain seq x y z
N MET A 1 16.35 -3.52 10.81
CA MET A 1 15.25 -4.51 10.79
C MET A 1 14.02 -3.80 11.32
N MET A 2 13.04 -3.53 10.45
CA MET A 2 11.78 -2.90 10.86
C MET A 2 10.78 -4.03 11.11
N TYR A 3 10.05 -3.99 12.24
CA TYR A 3 8.98 -4.96 12.52
C TYR A 3 7.68 -4.56 11.80
N THR A 4 7.33 -3.28 11.90
CA THR A 4 6.19 -2.66 11.20
C THR A 4 6.52 -1.20 10.97
N GLY A 5 6.25 -0.70 9.76
CA GLY A 5 6.23 0.71 9.42
C GLY A 5 4.79 1.16 9.20
N HIS A 6 4.48 2.39 9.60
CA HIS A 6 3.16 2.99 9.43
C HIS A 6 3.35 4.48 9.12
N TRP A 7 2.73 4.97 8.05
CA TRP A 7 2.81 6.36 7.64
C TRP A 7 1.46 6.90 7.21
N ASP A 8 1.07 8.02 7.83
CA ASP A 8 -0.04 8.85 7.38
C ASP A 8 0.50 10.00 6.54
N ILE A 9 -0.02 10.12 5.32
CA ILE A 9 0.28 11.22 4.40
C ILE A 9 -1.02 11.97 4.16
N TYR A 10 -0.95 13.31 4.21
CA TYR A 10 -2.10 14.19 3.99
C TYR A 10 -1.86 15.00 2.70
N PRO A 11 -2.40 14.56 1.55
CA PRO A 11 -2.30 15.27 0.29
C PRO A 11 -2.97 16.65 0.31
N SER A 12 -2.67 17.47 -0.70
CA SER A 12 -3.41 18.72 -0.92
C SER A 12 -4.87 18.45 -1.34
N PRO A 13 -5.81 19.36 -1.05
CA PRO A 13 -7.21 19.18 -1.41
C PRO A 13 -7.44 18.88 -2.89
N GLY A 14 -8.35 17.95 -3.18
CA GLY A 14 -8.67 17.51 -4.54
C GLY A 14 -7.79 16.36 -5.02
N PHE A 15 -7.22 15.60 -4.08
CA PHE A 15 -6.44 14.42 -4.37
C PHE A 15 -7.34 13.27 -4.87
N ASP A 16 -6.97 12.67 -5.99
CA ASP A 16 -7.70 11.54 -6.57
C ASP A 16 -7.17 10.23 -5.98
N ALA A 17 -7.78 9.80 -4.87
CA ALA A 17 -7.38 8.60 -4.14
C ALA A 17 -7.49 7.32 -4.98
N ALA A 18 -8.56 7.17 -5.77
CA ALA A 18 -8.76 6.00 -6.61
C ALA A 18 -7.68 5.90 -7.68
N ARG A 19 -7.47 6.99 -8.44
CA ARG A 19 -6.42 7.03 -9.46
C ARG A 19 -5.03 6.85 -8.87
N PHE A 20 -4.76 7.40 -7.68
CA PHE A 20 -3.48 7.22 -7.03
C PHE A 20 -3.19 5.75 -6.76
N ILE A 21 -4.16 5.01 -6.19
CA ILE A 21 -4.03 3.58 -5.91
C ILE A 21 -3.88 2.77 -7.20
N ASP A 22 -4.69 3.06 -8.23
CA ASP A 22 -4.62 2.37 -9.53
C ASP A 22 -3.26 2.55 -10.22
N ASP A 23 -2.70 3.76 -10.17
CA ASP A 23 -1.43 4.09 -10.82
C ASP A 23 -0.20 3.63 -9.99
N LEU A 24 -0.36 3.29 -8.71
CA LEU A 24 0.75 3.12 -7.78
C LEU A 24 1.69 1.96 -8.16
N PRO A 25 1.21 0.73 -8.47
CA PRO A 25 2.08 -0.39 -8.81
C PRO A 25 2.99 -0.09 -10.00
N ASP A 26 2.44 0.50 -11.06
CA ASP A 26 3.18 0.87 -12.27
C ASP A 26 4.28 1.91 -12.01
N LYS A 27 4.11 2.78 -11.01
CA LYS A 27 5.11 3.79 -10.62
C LYS A 27 6.22 3.24 -9.73
N LEU A 28 5.96 2.15 -9.00
CA LEU A 28 6.93 1.50 -8.13
C LEU A 28 7.88 0.57 -8.90
N GLY A 29 7.38 -0.06 -9.97
CA GLY A 29 8.15 -0.93 -10.87
C GLY A 29 8.32 -2.36 -10.35
N ASP A 30 9.13 -3.15 -11.08
CA ASP A 30 9.21 -4.62 -11.00
C ASP A 30 9.54 -5.24 -9.61
N GLY A 31 9.96 -4.45 -8.63
CA GLY A 31 10.28 -4.91 -7.27
C GLY A 31 9.07 -4.97 -6.33
N PHE A 32 7.89 -4.57 -6.80
CA PHE A 32 6.64 -4.52 -6.05
C PHE A 32 5.56 -5.27 -6.84
N VAL A 33 5.11 -6.39 -6.31
CA VAL A 33 4.13 -7.26 -6.95
C VAL A 33 2.78 -7.06 -6.25
N VAL A 34 1.70 -6.88 -7.01
CA VAL A 34 0.36 -6.80 -6.44
C VAL A 34 -0.04 -8.14 -5.82
N ASP A 35 -0.46 -8.10 -4.56
CA ASP A 35 -1.03 -9.24 -3.85
C ASP A 35 -2.56 -9.14 -3.87
N ASP A 36 -3.20 -9.98 -4.71
CA ASP A 36 -4.65 -10.03 -4.79
C ASP A 36 -5.21 -10.83 -3.61
N LEU A 37 -5.67 -10.10 -2.59
CA LEU A 37 -6.26 -10.68 -1.38
C LEU A 37 -7.65 -11.30 -1.62
N GLY A 38 -8.27 -11.08 -2.79
CA GLY A 38 -9.62 -11.54 -3.09
C GLY A 38 -10.71 -10.86 -2.24
N VAL A 39 -10.42 -9.67 -1.70
CA VAL A 39 -11.32 -8.90 -0.84
C VAL A 39 -11.74 -7.62 -1.53
N ASP A 40 -13.04 -7.49 -1.80
CA ASP A 40 -13.63 -6.23 -2.25
C ASP A 40 -13.73 -5.26 -1.08
N THR A 41 -12.99 -4.16 -1.17
CA THR A 41 -13.04 -3.06 -0.21
C THR A 41 -13.93 -1.94 -0.72
N ASN A 42 -14.54 -1.18 0.20
CA ASN A 42 -15.34 -0.01 -0.14
C ASN A 42 -14.53 1.30 -0.18
N PHE A 43 -13.20 1.20 -0.14
CA PHE A 43 -12.24 2.29 -0.22
C PHE A 43 -11.06 1.89 -1.10
N PRO A 44 -10.37 2.83 -1.77
CA PRO A 44 -9.16 2.54 -2.53
C PRO A 44 -8.07 1.88 -1.68
N LEU A 45 -7.67 0.67 -2.06
CA LEU A 45 -6.62 -0.13 -1.40
C LEU A 45 -5.83 -0.89 -2.47
N VAL A 46 -4.51 -0.97 -2.30
CA VAL A 46 -3.66 -1.95 -2.97
C VAL A 46 -2.73 -2.61 -1.97
N SER A 47 -2.64 -3.92 -2.04
CA SER A 47 -1.68 -4.73 -1.28
C SER A 47 -0.56 -5.17 -2.22
N LEU A 48 0.68 -5.08 -1.72
CA LEU A 48 1.89 -5.32 -2.48
C LEU A 48 2.85 -6.22 -1.69
N VAL A 49 3.60 -7.05 -2.39
CA VAL A 49 4.80 -7.71 -1.88
C VAL A 49 6.02 -7.03 -2.47
N ALA A 50 6.91 -6.57 -1.60
CA ALA A 50 8.17 -5.93 -1.97
C ALA A 50 9.30 -6.98 -2.00
N ASP A 51 9.38 -7.76 -3.08
CA ASP A 51 10.31 -8.89 -3.24
C ASP A 51 11.78 -8.46 -3.06
N ALA A 52 12.14 -7.31 -3.63
CA ALA A 52 13.48 -6.73 -3.50
C ALA A 52 13.86 -6.36 -2.05
N TYR A 53 12.88 -6.34 -1.13
CA TYR A 53 13.02 -5.94 0.27
C TYR A 53 12.71 -7.08 1.24
N GLY A 54 12.97 -8.32 0.82
CA GLY A 54 12.79 -9.51 1.67
C GLY A 54 11.33 -9.93 1.81
N GLY A 55 10.53 -9.69 0.77
CA GLY A 55 9.11 -10.08 0.72
C GLY A 55 8.23 -9.32 1.71
N ALA A 56 8.56 -8.07 2.01
CA ALA A 56 7.73 -7.28 2.93
C ALA A 56 6.34 -7.03 2.32
N GLY A 57 5.29 -7.26 3.09
CA GLY A 57 3.93 -6.88 2.72
C GLY A 57 3.74 -5.38 2.91
N ILE A 58 3.12 -4.71 1.94
CA ILE A 58 2.83 -3.29 1.98
C ILE A 58 1.37 -3.10 1.59
N ASP A 59 0.58 -2.56 2.51
CA ASP A 59 -0.79 -2.12 2.24
C ASP A 59 -0.79 -0.61 2.09
N VAL A 60 -1.36 -0.13 0.99
CA VAL A 60 -1.56 1.30 0.74
C VAL A 60 -3.04 1.56 0.55
N SER A 61 -3.63 2.34 1.44
CA SER A 61 -5.02 2.77 1.34
C SER A 61 -5.11 4.28 1.21
N ALA A 62 -6.15 4.76 0.55
CA ALA A 62 -6.37 6.19 0.37
C ALA A 62 -7.85 6.52 0.50
N GLY A 63 -8.15 7.71 1.02
CA GLY A 63 -9.52 8.12 1.23
C GLY A 63 -9.66 9.57 1.68
N SER A 64 -10.84 9.91 2.17
CA SER A 64 -11.17 11.23 2.71
C SER A 64 -11.98 11.08 3.99
N ILE A 65 -11.58 11.78 5.05
CA ILE A 65 -12.29 11.85 6.34
C ILE A 65 -12.53 13.33 6.64
N ASP A 66 -13.80 13.69 6.88
CA ASP A 66 -14.20 15.08 7.18
C ASP A 66 -13.69 16.13 6.17
N GLY A 67 -13.52 15.72 4.90
CA GLY A 67 -13.01 16.58 3.81
C GLY A 67 -11.49 16.71 3.76
N ALA A 68 -10.75 16.00 4.61
CA ALA A 68 -9.31 15.86 4.53
C ALA A 68 -8.94 14.54 3.85
N ASP A 69 -8.22 14.64 2.73
CA ASP A 69 -7.72 13.48 2.01
C ASP A 69 -6.50 12.89 2.74
N PHE A 70 -6.36 11.57 2.72
CA PHE A 70 -5.25 10.85 3.32
C PHE A 70 -4.79 9.68 2.46
N VAL A 71 -3.53 9.30 2.66
CA VAL A 71 -2.94 8.03 2.24
C VAL A 71 -2.33 7.38 3.47
N ASP A 72 -2.74 6.16 3.76
CA ASP A 72 -2.19 5.31 4.80
C ASP A 72 -1.32 4.23 4.17
N ILE A 73 -0.13 4.01 4.74
CA ILE A 73 0.83 2.99 4.31
C ILE A 73 1.21 2.16 5.52
N ILE A 74 0.93 0.86 5.47
CA ILE A 74 1.36 -0.11 6.45
C ILE A 74 2.35 -1.06 5.77
N ALA A 75 3.58 -1.13 6.28
CA ALA A 75 4.59 -2.07 5.81
C ALA A 75 4.93 -3.07 6.92
N MET A 76 4.84 -4.36 6.61
CA MET A 76 5.10 -5.45 7.54
C MET A 76 6.16 -6.38 6.99
N SER A 77 7.22 -6.61 7.76
CA SER A 77 8.20 -7.64 7.43
C SER A 77 7.54 -9.03 7.50
N GLN A 78 7.73 -9.88 6.49
CA GLN A 78 7.30 -11.27 6.56
C GLN A 78 8.27 -12.12 7.39
N CYS A 79 8.25 -11.95 8.71
CA CYS A 79 9.01 -12.77 9.63
C CYS A 79 8.35 -14.14 9.85
N ALA A 80 8.21 -14.98 8.81
CA ALA A 80 7.93 -16.43 8.92
C ALA A 80 7.69 -17.17 7.58
N GLN A 81 7.69 -16.51 6.40
CA GLN A 81 7.49 -17.25 5.16
C GLN A 81 8.72 -18.10 4.80
N PRO A 82 8.54 -19.39 4.48
CA PRO A 82 9.64 -20.21 3.99
C PRO A 82 10.11 -19.63 2.63
N PRO A 83 11.43 -19.64 2.35
CA PRO A 83 11.92 -19.28 1.02
C PRO A 83 11.34 -20.24 -0.02
N GLU A 84 11.01 -19.69 -1.19
CA GLU A 84 10.66 -20.47 -2.39
C GLU A 84 11.84 -21.28 -2.94
#